data_AF-A0A371CNH0-F1
#
_entry.id   AF-A0A371CNH0-F1
#
_cell.length_a   1.000
_cell.length_b   1.000
_cell.length_c   1.000
_cell.angle_alpha   90.00
_cell.angle_beta   90.00
_cell.angle_gamma   90.00
#
_symmetry.space_group_name_H-M   'P 1'
#
loop_
_entity.id
_entity.type
_entity.pdbx_description
1 polymer ?
#
loop_
_entity_poly.entity_id
_entity_poly.type
_entity_poly.pdbx_seq_one_letter_code
_entity_poly.pdbx_strand_id
1 'polypeptide(L)'
;MAHRFPSPCRTGAAYRGARLIFKCGIACGRGTSYDAEMIDGGTGIAFATKQSCETIHVVAALKTLLDPGMNSWFFHWCPSHEGIEWNEAVDGDAKEAAQLSIEHDECSLAHARHLLAVQLRADGRDEYRSSPAYRGQNFLRMKEFESPSHINSPALKAFGLSISAMARFCRAVLNHGPLGSFRRRFFPNELTECPDCGVLQDRAHVLLKQCKRYRRWWNCRGEFEFLQRVSPYHDFNSFLTANGGAFTFGDAPS
;
A
#
# COMPACT_ATOMS: atom_id res chain seq x y z
N MET A 1 -15.11 -8.12 -20.78
CA MET A 1 -14.27 -7.22 -21.60
C MET A 1 -13.00 -6.95 -20.81
N ALA A 2 -11.86 -7.53 -21.22
CA ALA A 2 -10.59 -7.27 -20.56
C ALA A 2 -10.16 -5.84 -20.89
N HIS A 3 -9.93 -5.01 -19.87
CA HIS A 3 -9.26 -3.73 -20.04
C HIS A 3 -7.87 -4.00 -20.62
N ARG A 4 -7.64 -3.61 -21.89
CA ARG A 4 -6.28 -3.52 -22.43
C ARG A 4 -5.58 -2.41 -21.66
N PHE A 5 -4.69 -2.79 -20.75
CA PHE A 5 -3.74 -1.83 -20.19
C PHE A 5 -2.86 -1.32 -21.34
N PRO A 6 -2.55 -0.01 -21.40
CA PRO A 6 -1.64 0.50 -22.41
C PRO A 6 -0.30 -0.22 -22.29
N SER A 7 0.22 -0.70 -23.42
CA SER A 7 1.54 -1.31 -23.49
C SER A 7 2.59 -0.30 -23.01
N PRO A 8 3.40 -0.62 -21.99
CA PRO A 8 4.46 0.28 -21.58
C PRO A 8 5.48 0.39 -22.71
N CYS A 9 5.94 1.61 -22.91
CA CYS A 9 6.88 1.91 -23.97
C CYS A 9 7.97 2.84 -23.50
N ARG A 10 9.08 2.78 -24.22
CA ARG A 10 10.40 3.15 -23.74
C ARG A 10 11.04 4.02 -24.81
N THR A 11 11.76 5.06 -24.40
CA THR A 11 12.56 5.87 -25.32
C THR A 11 13.87 6.26 -24.69
N GLY A 12 14.97 5.98 -25.40
CA GLY A 12 16.30 6.45 -25.04
C GLY A 12 16.74 7.60 -25.92
N ALA A 13 17.15 8.69 -25.28
CA ALA A 13 17.75 9.84 -25.93
C ALA A 13 19.17 10.07 -25.39
N ALA A 14 20.10 10.36 -26.28
CA ALA A 14 21.46 10.78 -25.93
C ALA A 14 21.73 12.17 -26.51
N TYR A 15 22.46 12.97 -25.73
CA TYR A 15 22.78 14.35 -26.03
C TYR A 15 24.29 14.60 -25.94
N ARG A 16 24.80 15.52 -26.75
CA ARG A 16 26.15 16.10 -26.60
C ARG A 16 25.99 17.60 -26.36
N GLY A 17 26.19 18.04 -25.12
CA GLY A 17 25.74 19.37 -24.70
C GLY A 17 24.22 19.46 -24.83
N ALA A 18 23.71 20.52 -25.49
CA ALA A 18 22.29 20.70 -25.79
C ALA A 18 21.84 20.06 -27.13
N ARG A 19 22.71 19.32 -27.82
CA ARG A 19 22.38 18.73 -29.12
C ARG A 19 21.95 17.28 -28.98
N LEU A 20 20.76 16.93 -29.44
CA LEU A 20 20.31 15.55 -29.60
C LEU A 20 21.19 14.83 -30.62
N ILE A 21 21.79 13.70 -30.22
CA ILE A 21 22.65 12.87 -31.08
C ILE A 21 22.03 11.51 -31.39
N PHE A 22 21.08 11.06 -30.57
CA PHE A 22 20.37 9.81 -30.76
C PHE A 22 19.05 9.86 -30.03
N LYS A 23 18.00 9.35 -30.67
CA LYS A 23 16.68 9.12 -30.10
C LYS A 23 16.19 7.78 -30.64
N CYS A 24 15.73 6.91 -29.77
CA CYS A 24 15.14 5.63 -30.15
C CYS A 24 13.95 5.35 -29.26
N GLY A 25 12.83 4.97 -29.87
CA GLY A 25 11.68 4.47 -29.15
C GLY A 25 11.40 3.01 -29.45
N ILE A 26 11.12 2.27 -28.38
CA ILE A 26 10.93 0.82 -28.39
C ILE A 26 9.67 0.49 -27.63
N ALA A 27 8.66 0.01 -28.35
CA ALA A 27 7.47 -0.58 -27.76
C ALA A 27 7.77 -2.01 -27.33
N CYS A 28 7.51 -2.31 -26.05
CA CYS A 28 7.77 -3.63 -25.51
C CYS A 28 6.51 -4.24 -24.94
N GLY A 29 5.78 -4.95 -25.82
CA GLY A 29 4.76 -5.94 -25.47
C GLY A 29 4.03 -5.72 -24.14
N ARG A 30 4.12 -6.74 -23.28
CA ARG A 30 3.61 -6.77 -21.92
C ARG A 30 4.75 -6.61 -20.92
N GLY A 31 5.10 -5.36 -20.62
CA GLY A 31 6.13 -5.00 -19.64
C GLY A 31 5.59 -4.29 -18.40
N THR A 32 6.50 -3.81 -17.54
CA THR A 32 6.24 -2.86 -16.44
C THR A 32 6.97 -1.54 -16.70
N SER A 33 6.63 -0.48 -15.97
CA SER A 33 7.38 0.80 -16.02
C SER A 33 8.84 0.62 -15.59
N TYR A 34 9.11 -0.26 -14.62
CA TYR A 34 10.48 -0.60 -14.23
C TYR A 34 11.27 -1.21 -15.38
N ASP A 35 10.67 -2.17 -16.11
CA ASP A 35 11.33 -2.71 -17.30
C ASP A 35 11.64 -1.57 -18.29
N ALA A 36 10.74 -0.56 -18.38
CA ALA A 36 10.87 0.56 -19.32
C ALA A 36 12.11 1.40 -19.03
N GLU A 37 12.29 1.77 -17.77
CA GLU A 37 13.46 2.49 -17.28
C GLU A 37 14.76 1.70 -17.48
N MET A 38 14.73 0.38 -17.26
CA MET A 38 15.93 -0.45 -17.42
C MET A 38 16.42 -0.52 -18.87
N ILE A 39 15.50 -0.70 -19.82
CA ILE A 39 15.86 -0.80 -21.25
C ILE A 39 16.16 0.57 -21.84
N ASP A 40 15.43 1.62 -21.44
CA ASP A 40 15.75 2.99 -21.83
C ASP A 40 17.21 3.32 -21.49
N GLY A 41 17.55 3.31 -20.20
CA GLY A 41 18.90 3.71 -19.81
C GLY A 41 19.97 2.72 -20.28
N GLY A 42 19.67 1.43 -20.43
CA GLY A 42 20.57 0.47 -21.08
C GLY A 42 20.85 0.81 -22.56
N THR A 43 19.83 1.22 -23.32
CA THR A 43 19.95 1.61 -24.73
C THR A 43 20.72 2.93 -24.88
N GLY A 44 20.41 3.92 -24.02
CA GLY A 44 21.14 5.18 -23.95
C GLY A 44 22.62 4.97 -23.62
N ILE A 45 22.92 4.13 -22.62
CA ILE A 45 24.30 3.76 -22.25
C ILE A 45 25.02 3.06 -23.41
N ALA A 46 24.40 2.06 -24.04
CA ALA A 46 25.00 1.31 -25.14
C ALA A 46 25.31 2.18 -26.37
N PHE A 47 24.56 3.25 -26.59
CA PHE A 47 24.87 4.23 -27.63
C PHE A 47 25.96 5.21 -27.18
N ALA A 48 25.89 5.74 -25.95
CA ALA A 48 26.86 6.68 -25.42
C ALA A 48 28.29 6.11 -25.39
N THR A 49 28.44 4.83 -25.03
CA THR A 49 29.76 4.15 -25.00
C THR A 49 30.40 3.96 -26.37
N LYS A 50 29.63 4.07 -27.47
CA LYS A 50 30.16 4.05 -28.84
C LYS A 50 30.69 5.41 -29.30
N GLN A 51 30.49 6.46 -28.52
CA GLN A 51 30.97 7.80 -28.82
C GLN A 51 32.32 8.04 -28.15
N SER A 52 33.26 8.69 -28.84
CA SER A 52 34.48 9.20 -28.20
C SER A 52 34.09 10.34 -27.25
N CYS A 53 34.16 10.08 -25.95
CA CYS A 53 33.87 11.01 -24.87
C CYS A 53 34.70 10.64 -23.64
N GLU A 54 34.99 11.60 -22.76
CA GLU A 54 35.74 11.38 -21.51
C GLU A 54 34.79 11.10 -20.32
N THR A 55 33.57 11.65 -20.39
CA THR A 55 32.55 11.58 -19.35
C THR A 55 31.19 11.25 -19.94
N ILE A 56 30.43 10.41 -19.23
CA ILE A 56 29.05 10.08 -19.58
C ILE A 56 28.15 10.40 -18.39
N HIS A 57 27.12 11.20 -18.65
CA HIS A 57 26.09 11.57 -17.69
C HIS A 57 24.83 10.77 -18.00
N VAL A 58 24.39 9.97 -17.03
CA VAL A 58 23.18 9.15 -17.14
C VAL A 58 22.13 9.71 -16.19
N VAL A 59 21.00 10.13 -16.75
CA VAL A 59 19.84 10.59 -15.99
C VAL A 59 18.81 9.47 -15.95
N ALA A 60 19.09 8.43 -15.16
CA ALA A 60 18.25 7.24 -15.05
C ALA A 60 18.46 6.52 -13.70
N ALA A 61 17.49 5.70 -13.30
CA ALA A 61 17.54 4.90 -12.06
C ALA A 61 18.37 3.61 -12.20
N LEU A 62 19.54 3.67 -12.85
CA LEU A 62 20.31 2.48 -13.25
C LEU A 62 21.68 2.42 -12.57
N LYS A 63 21.83 1.61 -11.52
CA LYS A 63 23.14 1.41 -10.86
C LYS A 63 23.90 0.18 -11.34
N THR A 64 23.27 -0.71 -12.10
CA THR A 64 23.70 -2.13 -12.24
C THR A 64 24.28 -2.53 -13.60
N LEU A 65 24.48 -1.60 -14.55
CA LEU A 65 24.80 -1.94 -15.95
C LEU A 65 26.22 -1.59 -16.45
N LEU A 66 27.17 -1.22 -15.59
CA LEU A 66 28.44 -0.65 -16.07
C LEU A 66 29.69 -1.51 -15.84
N ASP A 67 30.50 -1.63 -16.90
CA ASP A 67 31.87 -2.15 -16.90
C ASP A 67 32.87 -0.98 -16.68
N PRO A 68 33.73 -1.00 -15.64
CA PRO A 68 34.49 0.17 -15.18
C PRO A 68 35.67 0.65 -16.06
N GLY A 69 35.87 0.10 -17.26
CA GLY A 69 37.16 0.23 -17.96
C GLY A 69 37.46 1.48 -18.79
N MET A 70 36.48 2.32 -19.17
CA MET A 70 36.70 3.28 -20.28
C MET A 70 36.29 4.75 -20.04
N ASN A 71 35.41 5.07 -19.08
CA ASN A 71 34.86 6.43 -18.90
C ASN A 71 34.58 6.77 -17.42
N SER A 72 34.55 8.06 -17.10
CA SER A 72 34.00 8.55 -15.81
C SER A 72 32.47 8.69 -15.89
N TRP A 73 31.77 8.14 -14.90
CA TRP A 73 30.31 8.01 -14.90
C TRP A 73 29.66 8.90 -13.83
N PHE A 74 28.65 9.67 -14.23
CA PHE A 74 27.83 10.47 -13.31
C PHE A 74 26.35 10.11 -13.44
N PHE A 75 25.76 9.66 -12.34
CA PHE A 75 24.35 9.35 -12.25
C PHE A 75 23.59 10.51 -11.62
N HIS A 76 22.55 10.97 -12.31
CA HIS A 76 21.69 12.06 -11.86
C HIS A 76 20.27 11.53 -11.70
N TRP A 77 19.64 11.87 -10.58
CA TRP A 77 18.19 11.71 -10.43
C TRP A 77 17.50 12.96 -10.95
N CYS A 78 16.41 12.79 -11.71
CA CYS A 78 15.62 13.87 -12.25
C CYS A 78 14.16 13.72 -11.79
N PRO A 79 13.55 14.76 -11.19
CA PRO A 79 12.14 14.73 -10.82
C PRO A 79 11.24 14.74 -12.07
N SER A 80 10.17 13.95 -12.00
CA SER A 80 9.14 13.91 -13.04
C SER A 80 8.19 15.11 -12.91
N HIS A 81 7.74 15.66 -14.05
CA HIS A 81 6.72 16.71 -14.14
C HIS A 81 7.07 18.07 -13.52
N GLU A 82 8.36 18.38 -13.41
CA GLU A 82 8.85 19.68 -12.92
C GLU A 82 9.21 20.65 -14.08
N GLY A 83 8.83 20.32 -15.32
CA GLY A 83 9.08 21.18 -16.49
C GLY A 83 10.54 21.19 -16.97
N ILE A 84 11.32 20.18 -16.61
CA ILE A 84 12.69 20.01 -17.10
C ILE A 84 12.62 19.55 -18.57
N GLU A 85 12.98 20.45 -19.48
CA GLU A 85 12.81 20.30 -20.94
C GLU A 85 13.21 18.92 -21.48
N TRP A 86 14.43 18.45 -21.17
CA TRP A 86 14.93 17.15 -21.65
C TRP A 86 14.17 15.95 -21.07
N ASN A 87 13.70 16.06 -19.82
CA ASN A 87 12.91 15.01 -19.16
C ASN A 87 11.51 14.93 -19.75
N GLU A 88 10.86 16.08 -19.97
CA GLU A 88 9.54 16.16 -20.61
C GLU A 88 9.61 15.69 -22.08
N ALA A 89 10.71 15.98 -22.79
CA ALA A 89 10.93 15.48 -24.14
C ALA A 89 11.00 13.94 -24.16
N VAL A 90 11.80 13.33 -23.28
CA VAL A 90 11.90 11.85 -23.18
C VAL A 90 10.57 11.23 -22.72
N ASP A 91 9.82 11.88 -21.83
CA ASP A 91 8.48 11.41 -21.43
C ASP A 91 7.47 11.49 -22.58
N GLY A 92 7.51 12.56 -23.38
CA GLY A 92 6.74 12.68 -24.62
C GLY A 92 7.07 11.58 -25.61
N ASP A 93 8.36 11.31 -25.80
CA ASP A 93 8.85 10.27 -26.68
C ASP A 93 8.36 8.88 -26.22
N ALA A 94 8.42 8.59 -24.91
CA ALA A 94 7.90 7.36 -24.31
C ALA A 94 6.41 7.16 -24.59
N LYS A 95 5.62 8.22 -24.51
CA LYS A 95 4.19 8.21 -24.81
C LYS A 95 3.90 7.98 -26.29
N GLU A 96 4.64 8.62 -27.19
CA GLU A 96 4.53 8.41 -28.64
C GLU A 96 4.86 6.97 -29.00
N ALA A 97 5.99 6.47 -28.49
CA ALA A 97 6.42 5.12 -28.77
C ALA A 97 5.39 4.10 -28.23
N ALA A 98 4.64 4.40 -27.16
CA ALA A 98 3.60 3.52 -26.60
C ALA A 98 2.45 3.23 -27.55
N GLN A 99 2.32 4.03 -28.59
CA GLN A 99 1.30 3.88 -29.62
C GLN A 99 1.77 3.03 -30.80
N LEU A 100 3.07 2.68 -30.87
CA LEU A 100 3.61 1.85 -31.94
C LEU A 100 3.01 0.45 -31.90
N SER A 101 2.69 -0.09 -33.07
CA SER A 101 2.23 -1.47 -33.23
C SER A 101 3.37 -2.43 -32.93
N ILE A 102 3.14 -3.36 -32.01
CA ILE A 102 4.12 -4.38 -31.64
C ILE A 102 3.83 -5.65 -32.45
N GLU A 103 4.83 -6.16 -33.18
CA GLU A 103 4.72 -7.38 -33.99
C GLU A 103 4.71 -8.66 -33.11
N HIS A 104 5.32 -8.62 -31.93
CA HIS A 104 5.46 -9.77 -31.02
C HIS A 104 4.97 -9.47 -29.59
N ASP A 105 3.98 -10.24 -29.11
CA ASP A 105 3.39 -10.11 -27.77
C ASP A 105 4.24 -10.77 -26.67
N GLU A 106 5.48 -10.31 -26.54
CA GLU A 106 6.41 -10.78 -25.52
C GLU A 106 6.01 -10.25 -24.12
N CYS A 107 6.10 -11.13 -23.12
CA CYS A 107 5.75 -10.83 -21.73
C CYS A 107 7.01 -10.84 -20.86
N SER A 108 7.30 -9.73 -20.18
CA SER A 108 8.42 -9.69 -19.25
C SER A 108 8.12 -10.53 -18.00
N LEU A 109 9.15 -11.12 -17.39
CA LEU A 109 9.01 -11.83 -16.11
C LEU A 109 8.44 -10.91 -15.01
N ALA A 110 8.81 -9.62 -15.02
CA ALA A 110 8.29 -8.63 -14.09
C ALA A 110 6.78 -8.39 -14.30
N HIS A 111 6.32 -8.31 -15.55
CA HIS A 111 4.91 -8.20 -15.87
C HIS A 111 4.12 -9.45 -15.46
N ALA A 112 4.65 -10.65 -15.77
CA ALA A 112 4.04 -11.90 -15.34
C ALA A 112 3.92 -11.98 -13.80
N ARG A 113 4.97 -11.59 -13.07
CA ARG A 113 4.96 -11.50 -11.60
C ARG A 113 3.96 -10.46 -11.09
N HIS A 114 3.86 -9.32 -11.76
CA HIS A 114 2.87 -8.30 -11.41
C HIS A 114 1.44 -8.83 -11.54
N LEU A 115 1.10 -9.47 -12.66
CA LEU A 115 -0.21 -10.09 -12.87
C LEU A 115 -0.50 -11.16 -11.80
N LEU A 116 0.46 -12.04 -11.51
CA LEU A 116 0.33 -13.04 -10.46
C LEU A 116 0.07 -12.39 -9.09
N ALA A 117 0.81 -11.34 -8.74
CA ALA A 117 0.60 -10.62 -7.48
C ALA A 117 -0.77 -9.93 -7.43
N VAL A 118 -1.27 -9.40 -8.55
CA VAL A 118 -2.63 -8.84 -8.65
C VAL A 118 -3.68 -9.92 -8.42
N GLN A 119 -3.53 -11.07 -9.08
CA GLN A 119 -4.44 -12.20 -8.94
C GLN A 119 -4.45 -12.75 -7.52
N LEU A 120 -3.28 -13.06 -6.94
CA LEU A 120 -3.16 -13.58 -5.57
C LEU A 120 -3.77 -12.63 -4.53
N ARG A 121 -3.65 -11.31 -4.75
CA ARG A 121 -4.33 -10.32 -3.88
C ARG A 121 -5.84 -10.34 -4.03
N ALA A 122 -6.36 -10.58 -5.24
CA ALA A 122 -7.79 -10.73 -5.46
C ALA A 122 -8.32 -12.01 -4.79
N ASP A 123 -7.66 -13.15 -5.06
CA ASP A 123 -8.02 -14.44 -4.48
C ASP A 123 -7.98 -14.39 -2.95
N GLY A 124 -6.93 -13.79 -2.36
CA GLY A 124 -6.83 -13.64 -0.91
C GLY A 124 -7.92 -12.74 -0.31
N ARG A 125 -8.39 -11.71 -1.03
CA ARG A 125 -9.53 -10.90 -0.58
C ARG A 125 -10.84 -11.68 -0.63
N ASP A 126 -11.04 -12.46 -1.68
CA ASP A 126 -12.25 -13.26 -1.85
C ASP A 126 -12.30 -14.39 -0.82
N GLU A 127 -11.18 -15.05 -0.54
CA GLU A 127 -11.06 -16.02 0.56
C GLU A 127 -11.32 -15.36 1.92
N TYR A 128 -10.73 -14.19 2.18
CA TYR A 128 -10.99 -13.43 3.42
C TYR A 128 -12.47 -13.07 3.60
N ARG A 129 -13.17 -12.70 2.53
CA ARG A 129 -14.61 -12.37 2.60
C ARG A 129 -15.47 -13.62 2.77
N SER A 130 -15.17 -14.68 2.03
CA SER A 130 -16.01 -15.88 1.93
C SER A 130 -15.78 -16.89 3.05
N SER A 131 -14.57 -16.99 3.62
CA SER A 131 -14.19 -18.03 4.59
C SER A 131 -14.13 -17.51 6.04
N PRO A 132 -15.09 -17.87 6.91
CA PRO A 132 -15.03 -17.56 8.34
C PRO A 132 -13.82 -18.15 9.06
N ALA A 133 -13.30 -19.29 8.59
CA ALA A 133 -12.15 -19.96 9.18
C ALA A 133 -10.85 -19.20 8.88
N TYR A 134 -10.67 -18.74 7.64
CA TYR A 134 -9.50 -17.98 7.22
C TYR A 134 -9.48 -16.59 7.89
N ARG A 135 -10.62 -15.89 7.86
CA ARG A 135 -10.71 -14.50 8.33
C ARG A 135 -10.76 -14.34 9.85
N GLY A 136 -10.98 -15.42 10.60
CA GLY A 136 -11.24 -15.38 12.03
C GLY A 136 -12.67 -14.92 12.39
N GLN A 137 -13.17 -15.39 13.54
CA GLN A 137 -14.56 -15.14 13.94
C GLN A 137 -14.74 -13.87 14.78
N ASN A 138 -13.67 -13.39 15.41
CA ASN A 138 -13.74 -12.38 16.45
C ASN A 138 -13.25 -10.99 15.99
N PHE A 139 -12.74 -10.82 14.78
CA PHE A 139 -12.22 -9.53 14.35
C PHE A 139 -13.32 -8.52 14.01
N LEU A 140 -13.08 -7.24 14.31
CA LEU A 140 -13.94 -6.14 13.84
C LEU A 140 -13.68 -5.88 12.35
N ARG A 141 -14.66 -6.19 11.51
CA ARG A 141 -14.50 -6.30 10.04
C ARG A 141 -14.64 -4.96 9.32
N MET A 142 -13.66 -4.08 9.48
CA MET A 142 -13.61 -2.81 8.77
C MET A 142 -13.06 -2.99 7.34
N LYS A 143 -13.73 -2.40 6.35
CA LYS A 143 -13.37 -2.48 4.91
C LYS A 143 -11.95 -1.99 4.64
N GLU A 144 -11.48 -1.05 5.45
CA GLU A 144 -10.15 -0.44 5.40
C GLU A 144 -9.01 -1.46 5.58
N PHE A 145 -9.31 -2.66 6.10
CA PHE A 145 -8.32 -3.71 6.35
C PHE A 145 -8.46 -4.93 5.42
N GLU A 146 -9.38 -4.92 4.45
CA GLU A 146 -9.47 -6.00 3.46
C GLU A 146 -8.24 -6.10 2.55
N SER A 147 -7.53 -4.98 2.36
CA SER A 147 -6.29 -4.93 1.59
C SER A 147 -5.11 -4.68 2.51
N PRO A 148 -4.43 -5.74 3.00
CA PRO A 148 -3.30 -5.57 3.91
C PRO A 148 -2.18 -4.80 3.21
N SER A 149 -1.69 -3.74 3.87
CA SER A 149 -0.53 -2.97 3.44
C SER A 149 0.40 -2.79 4.63
N HIS A 150 1.67 -3.16 4.47
CA HIS A 150 2.69 -3.01 5.51
C HIS A 150 3.31 -1.60 5.53
N ILE A 151 3.12 -0.80 4.47
CA ILE A 151 3.66 0.57 4.36
C ILE A 151 2.59 1.66 4.42
N ASN A 152 1.34 1.37 4.03
CA ASN A 152 0.31 2.39 3.82
C ASN A 152 -1.01 2.05 4.54
N SER A 153 -0.96 1.22 5.59
CA SER A 153 -2.16 0.85 6.36
C SER A 153 -2.80 2.07 7.03
N PRO A 154 -4.14 2.24 6.95
CA PRO A 154 -4.84 3.28 7.69
C PRO A 154 -4.54 3.26 9.19
N ALA A 155 -4.42 2.08 9.79
CA ALA A 155 -4.09 1.93 11.21
C ALA A 155 -2.68 2.46 11.55
N LEU A 156 -1.69 2.21 10.69
CA LEU A 156 -0.34 2.74 10.87
C LEU A 156 -0.32 4.26 10.80
N LYS A 157 -1.09 4.86 9.88
CA LYS A 157 -1.22 6.32 9.79
C LYS A 157 -1.89 6.92 11.03
N ALA A 158 -2.95 6.28 11.53
CA ALA A 158 -3.73 6.81 12.65
C ALA A 158 -3.05 6.61 14.02
N PHE A 159 -2.36 5.47 14.22
CA PHE A 159 -1.87 5.06 15.54
C PHE A 159 -0.40 4.66 15.58
N GLY A 160 0.29 4.59 14.44
CA GLY A 160 1.65 4.05 14.34
C GLY A 160 2.72 4.83 15.11
N LEU A 161 2.45 6.09 15.45
CA LEU A 161 3.37 6.92 16.26
C LEU A 161 3.24 6.70 17.78
N SER A 162 2.25 5.91 18.23
CA SER A 162 2.03 5.66 19.66
C SER A 162 1.80 4.17 19.91
N ILE A 163 2.76 3.54 20.61
CA ILE A 163 2.67 2.13 21.02
C ILE A 163 1.37 1.87 21.81
N SER A 164 1.04 2.77 22.75
CA SER A 164 -0.16 2.64 23.56
C SER A 164 -1.45 2.76 22.73
N ALA A 165 -1.50 3.69 21.77
CA ALA A 165 -2.67 3.83 20.91
C ALA A 165 -2.83 2.63 19.96
N MET A 166 -1.73 2.18 19.35
CA MET A 166 -1.71 0.98 18.50
C MET A 166 -2.11 -0.28 19.28
N ALA A 167 -1.63 -0.44 20.52
CA ALA A 167 -2.00 -1.58 21.37
C ALA A 167 -3.51 -1.60 21.66
N ARG A 168 -4.11 -0.44 21.99
CA ARG A 168 -5.57 -0.33 22.20
C ARG A 168 -6.34 -0.62 20.92
N PHE A 169 -5.90 -0.07 19.79
CA PHE A 169 -6.47 -0.34 18.48
C PHE A 169 -6.46 -1.85 18.17
N CYS A 170 -5.30 -2.51 18.30
CA CYS A 170 -5.17 -3.95 18.08
C CYS A 170 -6.07 -4.76 19.00
N ARG A 171 -6.11 -4.43 20.30
CA ARG A 171 -7.00 -5.13 21.26
C ARG A 171 -8.46 -5.02 20.89
N ALA A 172 -8.90 -3.84 20.48
CA ALA A 172 -10.28 -3.60 20.07
C ALA A 172 -10.62 -4.34 18.77
N VAL A 173 -9.79 -4.24 17.73
CA VAL A 173 -10.01 -4.91 16.45
C VAL A 173 -9.94 -6.43 16.60
N LEU A 174 -8.96 -6.95 17.35
CA LEU A 174 -8.72 -8.38 17.50
C LEU A 174 -9.64 -9.08 18.52
N ASN A 175 -10.50 -8.32 19.22
CA ASN A 175 -11.27 -8.79 20.37
C ASN A 175 -10.40 -9.41 21.48
N HIS A 176 -9.22 -8.81 21.68
CA HIS A 176 -8.19 -9.28 22.59
C HIS A 176 -7.88 -8.25 23.69
N GLY A 177 -8.82 -7.34 23.93
CA GLY A 177 -8.77 -6.45 25.09
C GLY A 177 -9.00 -7.20 26.39
N PRO A 178 -8.49 -6.68 27.53
CA PRO A 178 -8.67 -7.25 28.86
C PRO A 178 -10.08 -6.95 29.39
N LEU A 179 -11.10 -7.34 28.62
CA LEU A 179 -12.50 -7.14 28.93
C LEU A 179 -13.07 -8.34 29.70
N GLY A 180 -14.26 -8.18 30.28
CA GLY A 180 -14.98 -9.26 30.92
C GLY A 180 -15.18 -10.51 30.04
N SER A 181 -15.42 -10.34 28.73
CA SER A 181 -15.51 -11.46 27.78
C SER A 181 -14.20 -12.22 27.57
N PHE A 182 -13.06 -11.56 27.77
CA PHE A 182 -11.74 -12.19 27.75
C PHE A 182 -11.51 -12.95 29.06
N ARG A 183 -11.78 -12.31 30.21
CA ARG A 183 -11.68 -12.94 31.53
C ARG A 183 -12.57 -14.16 31.68
N ARG A 184 -13.81 -14.12 31.19
CA ARG A 184 -14.71 -15.29 31.19
C ARG A 184 -14.09 -16.54 30.54
N ARG A 185 -13.20 -16.35 29.55
CA ARG A 185 -12.54 -17.45 28.83
C ARG A 185 -11.25 -17.92 29.50
N PHE A 186 -10.47 -16.99 30.07
CA PHE A 186 -9.08 -17.27 30.49
C PHE A 186 -8.84 -17.08 32.00
N PHE A 187 -9.72 -16.37 32.70
CA PHE A 187 -9.65 -15.99 34.11
C PHE A 187 -11.04 -16.11 34.76
N PRO A 188 -11.60 -17.33 34.89
CA PRO A 188 -13.01 -17.54 35.27
C PRO A 188 -13.38 -17.04 36.67
N ASN A 189 -12.40 -16.81 37.53
CA ASN A 189 -12.59 -16.30 38.89
C ASN A 189 -12.53 -14.77 38.98
N GLU A 190 -12.21 -14.07 37.88
CA GLU A 190 -12.18 -12.61 37.85
C GLU A 190 -13.55 -12.03 37.47
N LEU A 191 -13.83 -10.81 37.92
CA LEU A 191 -15.04 -10.09 37.55
C LEU A 191 -15.14 -9.94 36.03
N THR A 192 -16.37 -10.10 35.50
CA THR A 192 -16.65 -10.03 34.05
C THR A 192 -17.65 -8.93 33.68
N GLU A 193 -18.27 -8.29 34.66
CA GLU A 193 -19.32 -7.31 34.43
C GLU A 193 -18.78 -5.88 34.42
N CYS A 194 -19.35 -5.02 33.59
CA CYS A 194 -19.06 -3.59 33.63
C CYS A 194 -19.58 -3.01 34.96
N PRO A 195 -18.74 -2.31 35.74
CA PRO A 195 -19.13 -1.81 37.07
C PRO A 195 -20.28 -0.80 37.02
N ASP A 196 -20.44 -0.06 35.93
CA ASP A 196 -21.49 0.97 35.80
C ASP A 196 -22.81 0.45 35.21
N CYS A 197 -22.80 -0.75 34.63
CA CYS A 197 -23.94 -1.29 33.90
C CYS A 197 -24.41 -2.67 34.39
N GLY A 198 -23.59 -3.41 35.14
CA GLY A 198 -23.95 -4.75 35.63
C GLY A 198 -24.16 -5.81 34.54
N VAL A 199 -23.60 -5.59 33.35
CA VAL A 199 -23.68 -6.53 32.21
C VAL A 199 -22.29 -6.96 31.79
N LEU A 200 -22.16 -8.12 31.12
CA LEU A 200 -20.89 -8.58 30.57
C LEU A 200 -20.19 -7.45 29.79
N GLN A 201 -18.97 -7.11 30.21
CA GLN A 201 -18.14 -6.18 29.47
C GLN A 201 -17.50 -6.93 28.29
N ASP A 202 -18.14 -6.87 27.12
CA ASP A 202 -17.59 -7.34 25.85
C ASP A 202 -17.30 -6.15 24.91
N ARG A 203 -16.67 -6.41 23.75
CA ARG A 203 -16.41 -5.34 22.77
C ARG A 203 -17.69 -4.63 22.34
N ALA A 204 -18.80 -5.36 22.19
CA ALA A 204 -20.07 -4.76 21.78
C ALA A 204 -20.59 -3.79 22.84
N HIS A 205 -20.48 -4.12 24.11
CA HIS A 205 -20.80 -3.25 25.24
C HIS A 205 -19.92 -1.99 25.25
N VAL A 206 -18.61 -2.18 25.12
CA VAL A 206 -17.64 -1.06 25.14
C VAL A 206 -17.84 -0.14 23.93
N LEU A 207 -17.97 -0.67 22.72
CA LEU A 207 -17.92 0.10 21.48
C LEU A 207 -19.31 0.46 20.89
N LEU A 208 -20.31 -0.40 21.03
CA LEU A 208 -21.56 -0.33 20.25
C LEU A 208 -22.77 0.09 21.09
N LYS A 209 -22.90 -0.48 22.30
CA LYS A 209 -24.06 -0.31 23.19
C LYS A 209 -23.88 0.86 24.15
N GLN A 210 -24.98 1.40 24.66
CA GLN A 210 -24.95 2.58 25.54
C GLN A 210 -24.41 2.25 26.95
N CYS A 211 -23.09 2.31 27.12
CA CYS A 211 -22.42 2.25 28.42
C CYS A 211 -22.04 3.66 28.89
N LYS A 212 -22.35 3.98 30.15
CA LYS A 212 -22.13 5.30 30.78
C LYS A 212 -20.65 5.71 30.86
N ARG A 213 -19.71 4.75 30.77
CA ARG A 213 -18.26 4.98 30.83
C ARG A 213 -17.68 5.63 29.59
N TYR A 214 -18.27 5.36 28.42
CA TYR A 214 -17.65 5.69 27.16
C TYR A 214 -18.47 6.68 26.35
N ARG A 215 -17.80 7.76 25.94
CA ARG A 215 -18.34 8.77 25.03
C ARG A 215 -18.44 8.20 23.63
N ARG A 216 -19.59 8.38 22.99
CA ARG A 216 -19.86 7.90 21.63
C ARG A 216 -20.95 8.75 20.99
N TRP A 217 -21.00 8.75 19.66
CA TRP A 217 -21.93 9.56 18.86
C TRP A 217 -22.88 8.68 18.01
N TRP A 218 -23.02 7.42 18.41
CA TRP A 218 -23.90 6.43 17.80
C TRP A 218 -24.50 5.52 18.87
N ASN A 219 -25.58 4.85 18.50
CA ASN A 219 -26.18 3.78 19.27
C ASN A 219 -26.50 2.63 18.31
N CYS A 220 -25.57 1.69 18.19
CA CYS A 220 -25.70 0.55 17.28
C CYS A 220 -26.05 -0.70 18.09
N ARG A 221 -27.00 -1.50 17.60
CA ARG A 221 -27.43 -2.75 18.24
C ARG A 221 -26.38 -3.85 18.12
N GLY A 222 -25.50 -3.75 17.12
CA GLY A 222 -24.43 -4.73 16.89
C GLY A 222 -23.41 -4.27 15.85
N GLU A 223 -22.42 -5.13 15.60
CA GLU A 223 -21.27 -4.81 14.74
C GLU A 223 -21.70 -4.56 13.28
N PHE A 224 -22.69 -5.31 12.79
CA PHE A 224 -23.19 -5.14 11.43
C PHE A 224 -23.70 -3.72 11.18
N GLU A 225 -24.55 -3.20 12.08
CA GLU A 225 -25.09 -1.84 11.98
C GLU A 225 -23.97 -0.79 12.08
N PHE A 226 -22.99 -1.00 12.97
CA PHE A 226 -21.85 -0.11 13.09
C PHE A 226 -21.01 -0.06 11.81
N LEU A 227 -20.73 -1.22 11.20
CA LEU A 227 -19.93 -1.32 9.98
C LEU A 227 -20.65 -0.74 8.74
N GLN A 228 -21.97 -0.60 8.78
CA GLN A 228 -22.78 0.04 7.74
C GLN A 228 -22.83 1.57 7.83
N ARG A 229 -22.24 2.17 8.87
CA ARG A 229 -22.19 3.63 9.00
C ARG A 229 -21.37 4.26 7.86
N VAL A 230 -21.55 5.56 7.65
CA VAL A 230 -20.89 6.30 6.56
C VAL A 230 -19.36 6.19 6.63
N SER A 231 -18.81 6.31 7.84
CA SER A 231 -17.36 6.24 8.07
C SER A 231 -17.04 5.47 9.37
N PRO A 232 -17.20 4.13 9.38
CA PRO A 232 -17.08 3.32 10.58
C PRO A 232 -15.65 3.36 11.15
N TYR A 233 -14.64 3.45 10.27
CA TYR A 233 -13.25 3.57 10.67
C TYR A 233 -12.94 4.92 11.34
N HIS A 234 -13.45 6.02 10.78
CA HIS A 234 -13.31 7.34 11.40
C HIS A 234 -14.01 7.39 12.77
N ASP A 235 -15.23 6.85 12.84
CA ASP A 235 -15.99 6.75 14.07
C ASP A 235 -15.22 5.92 15.12
N PHE A 236 -14.72 4.74 14.73
CA PHE A 236 -13.90 3.90 15.59
C PHE A 236 -12.65 4.62 16.12
N ASN A 237 -11.94 5.35 15.25
CA ASN A 237 -10.77 6.12 15.65
C ASN A 237 -11.15 7.23 16.64
N SER A 238 -12.23 7.95 16.35
CA SER A 238 -12.74 9.02 17.22
C SER A 238 -13.14 8.48 18.60
N PHE A 239 -13.71 7.27 18.65
CA PHE A 239 -14.00 6.58 19.92
C PHE A 239 -12.74 6.29 20.72
N LEU A 240 -11.70 5.71 20.10
CA LEU A 240 -10.44 5.40 20.80
C LEU A 240 -9.70 6.64 21.26
N THR A 241 -9.83 7.75 20.54
CA THR A 241 -9.27 9.05 20.93
C THR A 241 -10.03 9.67 22.10
N ALA A 242 -11.37 9.69 22.06
CA ALA A 242 -12.19 10.28 23.11
C ALA A 242 -12.21 9.44 24.40
N ASN A 243 -11.95 8.13 24.30
CA ASN A 243 -11.97 7.21 25.43
C ASN A 243 -10.58 6.62 25.66
N GLY A 244 -9.67 7.44 26.22
CA GLY A 244 -8.28 7.07 26.52
C GLY A 244 -8.14 5.74 27.27
N GLY A 245 -9.05 5.48 28.22
CA GLY A 245 -9.07 4.26 29.03
C GLY A 245 -9.58 3.02 28.30
N ALA A 246 -10.36 3.13 27.22
CA ALA A 246 -11.01 1.98 26.60
C ALA A 246 -10.00 0.93 26.10
N PHE A 247 -10.30 -0.35 26.33
CA PHE A 247 -9.47 -1.51 25.96
C PHE A 247 -8.05 -1.53 26.60
N THR A 248 -7.80 -0.71 27.62
CA THR A 248 -6.59 -0.79 28.45
C THR A 248 -6.76 -1.81 29.58
N PHE A 249 -5.68 -2.18 30.26
CA PHE A 249 -5.81 -3.04 31.45
C PHE A 249 -6.55 -2.36 32.61
N GLY A 250 -6.50 -1.02 32.70
CA GLY A 250 -7.31 -0.26 33.66
C GLY A 250 -8.79 -0.19 33.29
N ASP A 251 -9.18 -0.64 32.10
CA ASP A 251 -10.58 -0.74 31.68
C ASP A 251 -11.23 -2.06 32.09
N ALA A 252 -10.42 -3.02 32.53
CA ALA A 252 -10.90 -4.34 32.91
C ALA A 252 -11.89 -4.22 34.09
N PRO A 253 -12.85 -5.15 34.22
CA PRO A 253 -13.78 -5.14 35.36
C PRO A 253 -13.00 -5.13 36.69
N SER A 254 -13.50 -4.42 37.69
CA SER A 254 -12.84 -4.24 38.99
C SER A 254 -13.85 -4.02 40.09
#